data_AF-A0A0C9WBU6-F1
#
_entry.id   AF-A0A0C9WBU6-F1
#
_cell.length_a   1.000
_cell.length_b   1.000
_cell.length_c   1.000
_cell.angle_alpha   90.00
_cell.angle_beta   90.00
_cell.angle_gamma   90.00
#
_symmetry.space_group_name_H-M   'P 1'
#
loop_
_entity.id
_entity.type
_entity.pdbx_description
1 polymer ?
#
loop_
_entity_poly.entity_id
_entity_poly.type
_entity_poly.pdbx_seq_one_letter_code
_entity_poly.pdbx_strand_id
1 'polypeptide(L)'
;MSQEQIAIGVLPYGRTPFLNGSCFCKTVTFALYAPPVLSAFCHCTNCQRLTVLEHYDNPMKRHKRRFRCKTCGVCVASYNMNTFQYSIWGPTLERGTDGKILNWDKIKPTAHQFYGTRVLDVNDELGKWVGYEGKSTKIC
;
A
#
# COMPACT_ATOMS: atom_id res chain seq x y z
N MET A 1 31.85 -4.05 1.28
CA MET A 1 30.92 -2.95 0.99
C MET A 1 29.66 -3.17 1.80
N SER A 2 29.61 -2.62 3.01
CA SER A 2 28.48 -2.71 3.94
C SER A 2 27.36 -1.81 3.45
N GLN A 3 26.19 -2.38 3.17
CA GLN A 3 24.98 -1.60 2.91
C GLN A 3 24.47 -1.06 4.25
N GLU A 4 24.50 0.26 4.40
CA GLU A 4 23.84 0.96 5.49
C GLU A 4 22.32 0.80 5.35
N GLN A 5 21.73 0.01 6.25
CA GLN A 5 20.29 -0.02 6.44
C GLN A 5 19.89 1.23 7.23
N ILE A 6 19.20 2.16 6.57
CA ILE A 6 18.54 3.28 7.24
C ILE A 6 17.35 2.71 8.03
N ALA A 7 17.57 2.41 9.31
CA ALA A 7 16.54 1.95 10.23
C ALA A 7 15.71 3.14 10.73
N ILE A 8 14.51 3.31 10.15
CA ILE A 8 13.51 4.22 10.67
C ILE A 8 12.76 3.48 11.78
N GLY A 9 13.18 3.68 13.03
CA GLY A 9 12.52 3.17 14.24
C GLY A 9 13.21 1.93 14.83
N VAL A 10 13.56 2.02 16.10
CA VAL A 10 14.06 0.91 16.92
C VAL A 10 13.05 -0.24 16.83
N LEU A 11 13.41 -1.34 16.18
CA LEU A 11 12.64 -2.58 16.23
C LEU A 11 12.55 -3.00 17.71
N PRO A 12 11.36 -3.20 18.29
CA PRO A 12 11.28 -3.82 19.61
C PRO A 12 11.89 -5.20 19.48
N TYR A 13 13.02 -5.40 20.14
CA TYR A 13 13.78 -6.64 20.19
C TYR A 13 12.82 -7.82 20.45
N GLY A 14 12.75 -8.78 19.51
CA GLY A 14 12.02 -10.04 19.70
C GLY A 14 10.62 -10.18 19.07
N ARG A 15 10.13 -9.25 18.23
CA ARG A 15 8.87 -9.49 17.49
C ARG A 15 9.10 -10.08 16.09
N THR A 16 8.47 -11.22 15.82
CA THR A 16 8.35 -11.77 14.47
C THR A 16 7.44 -10.86 13.62
N PRO A 17 7.84 -10.50 12.39
CA PRO A 17 6.97 -9.77 11.47
C PRO A 17 5.63 -10.49 11.27
N PHE A 18 4.55 -9.73 11.28
CA PHE A 18 3.24 -10.19 10.84
C PHE A 18 3.23 -10.51 9.35
N LEU A 19 3.92 -9.71 8.53
CA LEU A 19 4.03 -9.90 7.10
C LEU A 19 5.25 -9.13 6.56
N ASN A 20 6.00 -9.71 5.64
CA ASN A 20 7.07 -8.99 4.95
C ASN A 20 6.60 -8.46 3.60
N GLY A 21 7.39 -7.56 3.04
CA GLY A 21 7.22 -7.11 1.67
C GLY A 21 8.52 -6.59 1.07
N SER A 22 8.48 -6.39 -0.24
CA SER A 22 9.63 -5.96 -1.02
C SER A 22 9.20 -5.31 -2.32
N CYS A 23 10.02 -4.40 -2.85
CA CYS A 23 9.88 -4.00 -4.24
C CYS A 23 10.17 -5.19 -5.19
N PHE A 24 9.83 -5.07 -6.48
CA PHE A 24 9.95 -6.18 -7.42
C PHE A 24 11.39 -6.63 -7.68
N CYS A 25 12.37 -5.72 -7.62
CA CYS A 25 13.79 -6.06 -7.73
C CYS A 25 14.44 -6.44 -6.38
N LYS A 26 13.66 -6.51 -5.29
CA LYS A 26 14.11 -6.88 -3.94
C LYS A 26 15.13 -5.96 -3.27
N THR A 27 15.56 -4.88 -3.92
CA THR A 27 16.49 -3.89 -3.34
C THR A 27 15.93 -3.19 -2.11
N VAL A 28 14.60 -2.97 -2.07
CA VAL A 28 13.89 -2.41 -0.92
C VAL A 28 13.05 -3.51 -0.30
N THR A 29 13.25 -3.77 0.98
CA THR A 29 12.45 -4.69 1.80
C THR A 29 11.86 -3.94 2.99
N PHE A 30 10.75 -4.45 3.51
CA PHE A 30 10.09 -3.90 4.70
C PHE A 30 9.35 -5.00 5.46
N ALA A 31 9.09 -4.76 6.74
CA ALA A 31 8.36 -5.66 7.62
C ALA A 31 7.15 -4.93 8.23
N LEU A 32 6.01 -5.61 8.29
CA LEU A 32 4.79 -5.17 8.96
C LEU A 32 4.66 -5.97 10.24
N TYR A 33 4.36 -5.28 11.35
CA TYR A 33 4.27 -5.88 12.68
C TYR A 33 2.84 -5.94 13.22
N ALA A 34 1.86 -5.47 12.45
CA ALA A 34 0.45 -5.51 12.78
C ALA A 34 -0.42 -5.62 11.51
N PRO A 35 -1.64 -6.15 11.62
CA PRO A 35 -2.64 -6.07 10.55
C PRO A 35 -2.97 -4.62 10.19
N PRO A 36 -3.39 -4.35 8.93
CA PRO A 36 -3.76 -3.00 8.52
C PRO A 36 -5.07 -2.58 9.19
N VAL A 37 -5.19 -1.28 9.49
CA VAL A 37 -6.45 -0.67 9.96
C VAL A 37 -7.54 -0.65 8.87
N LEU A 38 -7.13 -0.70 7.60
CA LEU A 38 -7.99 -0.71 6.42
C LEU A 38 -7.24 -1.41 5.27
N SER A 39 -7.92 -2.29 4.56
CA SER A 39 -7.48 -2.83 3.28
C SER A 39 -8.56 -2.58 2.24
N ALA A 40 -8.23 -1.90 1.15
CA ALA A 40 -9.20 -1.54 0.11
C ALA A 40 -8.54 -1.44 -1.27
N PHE A 41 -9.32 -1.71 -2.31
CA PHE A 41 -8.94 -1.36 -3.67
C PHE A 41 -9.15 0.14 -3.89
N CYS A 42 -8.07 0.88 -4.16
CA CYS A 42 -8.13 2.32 -4.38
C CYS A 42 -8.00 2.64 -5.88
N HIS A 43 -9.06 3.23 -6.44
CA HIS A 43 -9.15 3.54 -7.87
C HIS A 43 -8.77 4.99 -8.21
N CYS A 44 -8.25 5.77 -7.26
CA CYS A 44 -7.92 7.17 -7.55
C CYS A 44 -6.79 7.26 -8.58
N THR A 45 -6.86 8.25 -9.46
CA THR A 45 -5.86 8.48 -10.53
C THR A 45 -4.43 8.61 -10.01
N ASN A 46 -4.27 9.09 -8.77
CA ASN A 46 -2.96 9.13 -8.13
C ASN A 46 -2.41 7.73 -7.84
N CYS A 47 -3.22 6.79 -7.33
CA CYS A 47 -2.78 5.43 -7.03
C CYS A 47 -2.57 4.60 -8.30
N GLN A 48 -3.33 4.90 -9.36
CA GLN A 48 -3.13 4.30 -10.69
C GLN A 48 -1.82 4.73 -11.34
N ARG A 49 -1.38 5.97 -11.11
CA ARG A 49 -0.16 6.51 -11.74
C ARG A 49 1.10 6.10 -10.97
N LEU A 50 1.97 5.38 -11.65
CA LEU A 50 3.35 5.11 -11.22
C LEU A 50 4.26 6.22 -11.76
N THR A 51 4.56 7.23 -10.94
CA THR A 51 5.60 8.23 -11.26
C THR A 51 6.96 7.73 -10.71
N VAL A 52 8.07 8.02 -11.40
CA VAL A 52 9.39 7.37 -11.16
C VAL A 52 10.21 8.03 -10.03
N LEU A 53 9.70 9.09 -9.39
CA LEU A 53 10.45 9.82 -8.36
C LEU A 53 10.51 9.03 -7.04
N GLU A 54 11.72 8.93 -6.44
CA GLU A 54 11.98 8.24 -5.16
C GLU A 54 10.95 8.61 -4.09
N HIS A 55 10.72 9.92 -3.96
CA HIS A 55 9.57 10.50 -3.29
C HIS A 55 8.97 11.56 -4.21
N TYR A 56 7.65 11.75 -4.10
CA TYR A 56 6.94 12.79 -4.84
C TYR A 56 5.99 13.49 -3.88
N ASP A 57 6.28 14.77 -3.61
CA ASP A 57 5.36 15.64 -2.92
C ASP A 57 4.34 16.15 -3.94
N ASN A 58 3.12 15.62 -3.86
CA ASN A 58 2.05 16.01 -4.76
C ASN A 58 1.54 17.40 -4.35
N PRO A 59 1.62 18.45 -5.18
CA PRO A 59 1.16 19.79 -4.82
C PRO A 59 -0.35 19.81 -4.51
N MET A 60 -1.13 18.89 -5.09
CA MET A 60 -2.56 18.71 -4.84
C MET A 60 -2.84 17.85 -3.59
N LYS A 61 -1.85 17.10 -3.08
CA LYS A 61 -1.98 16.24 -1.90
C LYS A 61 -0.73 16.31 -1.01
N ARG A 62 -0.41 17.51 -0.54
CA ARG A 62 0.79 17.80 0.27
C ARG A 62 0.88 16.96 1.55
N HIS A 63 -0.26 16.51 2.08
CA HIS A 63 -0.33 15.64 3.24
C HIS A 63 0.12 14.20 2.97
N LYS A 64 0.40 13.80 1.72
CA LYS A 64 0.74 12.41 1.37
C LYS A 64 2.10 12.31 0.68
N ARG A 65 3.06 11.68 1.36
CA ARG A 65 4.39 11.34 0.82
C ARG A 65 4.41 9.90 0.33
N ARG A 66 5.04 9.62 -0.81
CA ARG A 66 5.19 8.26 -1.36
C ARG A 66 6.65 7.83 -1.34
N PHE A 67 6.89 6.53 -1.18
CA PHE A 67 8.20 5.91 -1.14
C PHE A 67 8.32 4.87 -2.25
N ARG A 68 9.34 5.01 -3.09
CA ARG A 68 9.57 4.15 -4.26
C ARG A 68 10.99 3.61 -4.28
N CYS A 69 11.17 2.42 -4.84
CA CYS A 69 12.49 1.88 -5.09
C CYS A 69 13.19 2.65 -6.23
N LYS A 70 14.44 3.09 -6.01
CA LYS A 70 15.25 3.76 -7.05
C LYS A 70 15.55 2.87 -8.25
N THR A 71 15.69 1.57 -8.01
CA THR A 71 16.11 0.62 -9.05
C THR A 71 14.97 0.20 -9.96
N CYS A 72 13.77 -0.09 -9.41
CA CYS A 72 12.64 -0.58 -10.21
C CYS A 72 11.43 0.38 -10.27
N GLY A 73 11.48 1.53 -9.58
CA GLY A 73 10.39 2.53 -9.59
C GLY A 73 9.11 2.15 -8.83
N VAL A 74 9.01 0.90 -8.34
CA VAL A 74 7.83 0.40 -7.63
C VAL A 74 7.58 1.21 -6.35
N CYS A 75 6.34 1.69 -6.20
CA CYS A 75 5.87 2.29 -4.95
C CYS A 75 5.62 1.21 -3.91
N VAL A 76 6.37 1.24 -2.81
CA VAL A 76 6.21 0.26 -1.73
C VAL A 76 5.28 0.76 -0.63
N ALA A 77 5.33 2.07 -0.34
CA ALA A 77 4.59 2.66 0.76
C ALA A 77 4.25 4.13 0.51
N SER A 78 3.35 4.66 1.32
CA SER A 78 3.07 6.09 1.43
C SER A 78 2.69 6.45 2.84
N TYR A 79 3.08 7.63 3.30
CA TYR A 79 2.73 8.18 4.60
C TYR A 79 1.74 9.32 4.43
N ASN A 80 0.70 9.35 5.27
CA ASN A 80 -0.28 10.43 5.34
C ASN A 80 -0.11 11.21 6.65
N MET A 81 0.27 12.48 6.55
CA MET A 81 0.48 13.37 7.70
C MET A 81 -0.81 13.76 8.42
N ASN A 82 -1.98 13.68 7.75
CA ASN A 82 -3.26 14.00 8.39
C ASN A 82 -3.78 12.86 9.26
N THR A 83 -3.43 11.62 8.94
CA THR A 83 -3.89 10.42 9.67
C THR A 83 -2.78 9.71 10.42
N PHE A 84 -1.52 10.15 10.25
CA PHE A 84 -0.32 9.53 10.80
C PHE A 84 -0.21 8.03 10.46
N GLN A 85 -0.67 7.64 9.26
CA GLN A 85 -0.75 6.24 8.83
C GLN A 85 0.08 5.98 7.57
N TYR A 86 0.58 4.76 7.49
CA TYR A 86 1.19 4.21 6.28
C TYR A 86 0.16 3.43 5.46
N SER A 87 0.22 3.57 4.14
CA SER A 87 -0.42 2.67 3.19
C SER A 87 0.64 1.85 2.47
N ILE A 88 0.44 0.56 2.36
CA ILE A 88 1.32 -0.39 1.68
C ILE A 88 0.62 -0.91 0.43
N TRP A 89 1.36 -1.08 -0.66
CA TRP A 89 0.80 -1.59 -1.92
C TRP A 89 0.74 -3.12 -1.89
N GLY A 90 -0.46 -3.71 -1.94
CA GLY A 90 -0.65 -5.16 -1.92
C GLY A 90 0.27 -5.99 -2.84
N PRO A 91 0.56 -5.56 -4.08
CA PRO A 91 1.47 -6.29 -4.97
C PRO A 91 2.90 -6.50 -4.44
N THR A 92 3.37 -5.68 -3.49
CA THR A 92 4.71 -5.76 -2.91
C THR A 92 4.79 -6.67 -1.69
N LEU A 93 3.66 -7.21 -1.23
CA LEU A 93 3.61 -8.12 -0.08
C LEU A 93 4.13 -9.51 -0.42
N GLU A 94 4.71 -10.16 0.58
CA GLU A 94 5.22 -11.53 0.48
C GLU A 94 4.11 -12.53 0.11
N ARG A 95 4.47 -13.52 -0.72
CA ARG A 95 3.56 -14.53 -1.26
C ARG A 95 4.05 -15.92 -0.93
N GLY A 96 3.10 -16.84 -0.73
CA GLY A 96 3.38 -18.27 -0.62
C GLY A 96 3.78 -18.89 -1.95
N THR A 97 4.11 -20.18 -1.92
CA THR A 97 4.43 -20.98 -3.11
C THR A 97 3.26 -21.13 -4.07
N ASP A 98 2.03 -20.92 -3.60
CA ASP A 98 0.80 -20.89 -4.39
C ASP A 98 0.55 -19.53 -5.07
N GLY A 99 1.45 -18.56 -4.89
CA GLY A 99 1.36 -17.22 -5.44
C GLY A 99 0.36 -16.32 -4.70
N LYS A 100 -0.32 -16.78 -3.65
CA LYS A 100 -1.22 -15.95 -2.84
C LYS A 100 -0.44 -15.12 -1.84
N ILE A 101 -0.96 -13.94 -1.50
CA ILE A 101 -0.35 -13.11 -0.45
C ILE A 101 -0.51 -13.86 0.88
N LEU A 102 0.57 -13.92 1.66
CA LEU A 102 0.52 -14.53 2.98
C LEU A 102 -0.45 -13.77 3.90
N ASN A 103 -1.10 -14.49 4.82
CA ASN A 103 -2.08 -13.95 5.76
C ASN A 103 -3.30 -13.28 5.09
N TRP A 104 -3.69 -13.72 3.89
CA TRP A 104 -4.77 -13.14 3.09
C TRP A 104 -6.05 -12.87 3.87
N ASP A 105 -6.50 -13.79 4.73
CA ASP A 105 -7.73 -13.63 5.51
C ASP A 105 -7.74 -12.40 6.42
N LYS A 106 -6.56 -11.90 6.80
CA LYS A 106 -6.38 -10.73 7.67
C LYS A 106 -6.16 -9.42 6.91
N ILE A 107 -5.90 -9.48 5.61
CA ILE A 107 -5.51 -8.32 4.80
C ILE A 107 -6.32 -8.17 3.51
N LYS A 108 -7.26 -9.08 3.23
CA LYS A 108 -8.10 -9.00 2.03
C LYS A 108 -8.86 -7.67 2.00
N PRO A 109 -8.97 -7.01 0.83
CA PRO A 109 -9.73 -5.77 0.70
C PRO A 109 -11.20 -5.94 1.08
N THR A 110 -11.78 -4.92 1.71
CA THR A 110 -13.20 -4.90 2.10
C THR A 110 -14.07 -4.13 1.11
N ALA A 111 -13.46 -3.25 0.30
CA ALA A 111 -14.19 -2.34 -0.58
C ALA A 111 -13.35 -1.82 -1.75
N HIS A 112 -14.06 -1.23 -2.71
CA HIS A 112 -13.53 -0.40 -3.79
C HIS A 112 -13.80 1.06 -3.48
N GLN A 113 -12.75 1.86 -3.33
CA GLN A 113 -12.82 3.30 -3.05
C GLN A 113 -12.41 4.12 -4.27
N PHE A 114 -13.00 5.31 -4.42
CA PHE A 114 -12.82 6.18 -5.59
C PHE A 114 -13.18 5.50 -6.92
N TYR A 115 -14.19 4.62 -6.91
CA TYR A 115 -14.50 3.72 -8.03
C TYR A 115 -14.94 4.44 -9.31
N GLY A 116 -15.38 5.70 -9.21
CA GLY A 116 -15.69 6.54 -10.37
C GLY A 116 -14.51 6.78 -11.32
N THR A 117 -13.26 6.62 -10.86
CA THR A 117 -12.06 6.77 -11.69
C THR A 117 -11.39 5.45 -12.06
N ARG A 118 -12.07 4.31 -11.88
CA ARG A 118 -11.54 2.97 -12.22
C ARG A 118 -11.11 2.86 -13.68
N VAL A 119 -10.14 1.99 -13.93
CA VAL A 119 -9.67 1.66 -15.30
C VAL A 119 -10.59 0.64 -15.98
N LEU A 120 -11.21 -0.23 -15.20
CA LEU A 120 -12.15 -1.25 -15.67
C LEU A 120 -13.22 -1.51 -14.61
N ASP A 121 -14.36 -2.05 -15.03
CA ASP A 121 -15.40 -2.55 -14.15
C ASP A 121 -14.94 -3.86 -13.48
N VAL A 122 -14.97 -3.88 -12.15
CA VAL A 122 -14.68 -5.06 -11.34
C VAL A 122 -15.99 -5.66 -10.86
N ASN A 123 -16.32 -6.86 -11.36
CA ASN A 123 -17.51 -7.60 -11.00
C ASN A 123 -17.22 -8.55 -9.83
N ASP A 124 -17.22 -8.00 -8.62
CA ASP A 124 -17.10 -8.72 -7.35
C ASP A 124 -18.16 -8.25 -6.35
N GLU A 125 -18.22 -8.93 -5.20
CA GLU A 125 -19.21 -8.68 -4.14
C GLU A 125 -18.80 -7.51 -3.22
N LEU A 126 -17.62 -6.92 -3.42
CA LEU A 126 -17.12 -5.84 -2.58
C LEU A 126 -17.87 -4.54 -2.88
N GLY A 127 -18.20 -3.80 -1.82
CA GLY A 127 -18.89 -2.51 -1.92
C GLY A 127 -18.07 -1.49 -2.71
N LYS A 128 -18.72 -0.77 -3.63
CA LYS A 128 -18.09 0.24 -4.49
C LYS A 128 -18.50 1.63 -4.04
N TRP A 129 -17.53 2.52 -3.85
CA TRP A 129 -17.74 3.82 -3.22
C TRP A 129 -17.20 4.96 -4.07
N VAL A 130 -17.90 6.10 -4.07
CA VAL A 130 -17.44 7.33 -4.74
C VAL A 130 -16.15 7.87 -4.10
N GLY A 131 -16.00 7.68 -2.79
CA GLY A 131 -14.84 8.10 -2.01
C GLY A 131 -14.41 7.00 -1.04
N TYR A 132 -14.35 7.32 0.25
CA TYR A 132 -13.95 6.39 1.31
C TYR A 132 -15.13 5.51 1.77
N GLU A 133 -14.84 4.25 2.08
CA GLU A 133 -15.80 3.30 2.64
C GLU A 133 -16.40 3.84 3.95
N GLY A 134 -17.72 3.73 4.10
CA GLY A 134 -18.45 4.18 5.29
C GLY A 134 -18.55 5.70 5.46
N LYS A 135 -17.94 6.51 4.57
CA LYS A 135 -17.94 7.98 4.64
C LYS A 135 -18.45 8.67 3.37
N SER A 136 -18.59 7.94 2.28
CA SER A 136 -19.02 8.47 0.98
C SER A 136 -20.23 7.69 0.47
N THR A 137 -20.86 8.16 -0.61
CA THR A 137 -21.98 7.44 -1.23
C THR A 137 -21.50 6.08 -1.78
N LYS A 138 -22.23 5.02 -1.44
CA LYS A 138 -22.07 3.68 -2.04
C LYS A 138 -22.75 3.67 -3.41
N ILE A 139 -22.08 3.11 -4.40
CA ILE A 139 -22.52 3.03 -5.80
C ILE A 139 -23.28 1.72 -6.01
N CYS A 140 -22.70 0.61 -5.54
CA CYS A 140 -23.27 -0.74 -5.53
C CYS A 140 -22.61 -1.58 -4.44
#